data_AF-A0A4P6XHB8-F1
#
_entry.id   AF-A0A4P6XHB8-F1
#
_cell.length_a   1.000
_cell.length_b   1.000
_cell.length_c   1.000
_cell.angle_alpha   90.00
_cell.angle_beta   90.00
_cell.angle_gamma   90.00
#
_symmetry.space_group_name_H-M   'P 1'
#
loop_
_entity.id
_entity.type
_entity.pdbx_description
1 polymer ?
#
loop_
_entity_poly.entity_id
_entity_poly.type
_entity_poly.pdbx_seq_one_letter_code
_entity_poly.pdbx_strand_id
1 'polypeptide(L)'
;MIRGNYSLAKEVRKNEQKNKQKLQSRQKLQSKREQLSSADPIKIYLQIERLERVSENDHYQQKRLLRLREDWAFIRKHKLHAEKVDLFLAQRQKLKDAKEKAQRKLLGKDSIYFNPELNPLGKVPHLNRLIGEEPVFPNLAKPLKAPHHHELDPLIREYNITPPEGNPPRFYKLVQNTQRKQKDVSTPESKVEDSISLQKKGNMRYLDSESEEGLLSDDS
;
A
#
# COMPACT_ATOMS: atom_id res chain seq x y z
N MET A 1 8.68 12.26 66.55
CA MET A 1 7.95 12.57 65.30
C MET A 1 6.68 13.33 65.66
N ILE A 2 6.70 14.66 65.57
CA ILE A 2 5.61 15.52 66.05
C ILE A 2 4.49 15.49 64.99
N ARG A 3 3.34 14.89 65.33
CA ARG A 3 2.11 15.02 64.53
C ARG A 3 1.68 16.47 64.63
N GLY A 4 1.91 17.26 63.57
CA GLY A 4 1.51 18.66 63.52
C GLY A 4 0.00 18.80 63.76
N ASN A 5 -0.39 19.87 64.47
CA ASN A 5 -1.76 20.15 64.84
C ASN A 5 -2.68 20.12 63.61
N TYR A 6 -3.72 19.28 63.67
CA TYR A 6 -4.77 19.20 62.66
C TYR A 6 -5.48 20.56 62.56
N SER A 7 -5.71 21.03 61.33
CA SER A 7 -6.41 22.28 61.07
C SER A 7 -7.35 22.12 59.89
N LEU A 8 -8.66 22.22 60.16
CA LEU A 8 -9.72 22.12 59.16
C LEU A 8 -9.51 23.12 58.01
N ALA A 9 -9.07 24.34 58.31
CA ALA A 9 -8.78 25.35 57.30
C ALA A 9 -7.66 24.93 56.33
N LYS A 10 -6.64 24.20 56.81
CA LYS A 10 -5.58 23.67 55.95
C LYS A 10 -6.09 22.55 55.04
N GLU A 11 -7.02 21.73 55.53
CA GLU A 11 -7.64 20.67 54.71
C GLU A 11 -8.57 21.22 53.64
N VAL A 12 -9.41 22.20 53.99
CA VAL A 12 -10.29 22.88 53.03
C VAL A 12 -9.45 23.53 51.92
N ARG A 13 -8.40 24.28 52.26
CA ARG A 13 -7.47 24.86 51.27
C ARG A 13 -6.81 23.80 50.38
N LYS A 14 -6.40 22.67 50.96
CA LYS A 14 -5.80 21.55 50.20
C LYS A 14 -6.81 20.91 49.25
N ASN A 15 -8.06 20.76 49.67
CA ASN A 15 -9.14 20.21 48.84
C ASN A 15 -9.52 21.18 47.72
N GLU A 16 -9.62 22.48 48.01
CA GLU A 16 -9.81 23.52 46.97
C GLU A 16 -8.66 23.53 45.97
N GLN A 17 -7.41 23.44 46.43
CA GLN A 17 -6.25 23.39 45.55
C GLN A 17 -6.29 22.16 44.64
N LYS A 18 -6.64 20.99 45.18
CA LYS A 18 -6.84 19.77 44.38
C LYS A 18 -7.96 19.93 43.36
N ASN A 19 -9.07 20.56 43.73
CA ASN A 19 -10.19 20.81 42.82
C ASN A 19 -9.79 21.77 41.69
N LYS A 20 -9.07 22.85 42.02
CA LYS A 20 -8.50 23.78 41.03
C LYS A 20 -7.54 23.07 40.08
N GLN A 21 -6.64 22.23 40.58
CA GLN A 21 -5.71 21.45 39.76
C GLN A 21 -6.43 20.47 38.82
N LYS A 22 -7.46 19.77 39.31
CA LYS A 22 -8.30 18.88 38.48
C LYS A 22 -9.05 19.63 37.39
N LEU A 23 -9.56 20.82 37.70
CA LEU A 23 -10.29 21.64 36.73
C LEU A 23 -9.33 22.16 35.65
N GLN A 24 -8.15 22.64 36.04
CA GLN A 24 -7.11 23.06 35.12
C GLN A 24 -6.61 21.92 34.22
N SER A 25 -6.43 20.71 34.75
CA SER A 25 -5.99 19.56 33.95
C SER A 25 -7.05 19.15 32.92
N ARG A 26 -8.34 19.18 33.30
CA ARG A 26 -9.47 18.96 32.38
C ARG A 26 -9.51 20.01 31.28
N GLN A 27 -9.40 21.29 31.63
CA GLN A 27 -9.36 22.38 30.65
C GLN A 27 -8.19 22.25 29.68
N LYS A 28 -6.98 21.93 30.18
CA LYS A 28 -5.80 21.68 29.34
C LYS A 28 -6.03 20.52 28.37
N LEU A 29 -6.60 19.41 28.84
CA LEU A 29 -6.90 18.25 28.01
C LEU A 29 -7.94 18.59 26.94
N GLN A 30 -9.00 19.30 27.31
CA GLN A 30 -10.04 19.74 26.39
C GLN A 30 -9.48 20.67 25.32
N SER A 31 -8.72 21.69 25.70
CA SER A 31 -8.07 22.61 24.76
C SER A 31 -7.13 21.86 23.80
N LYS A 32 -6.32 20.93 24.31
CA LYS A 32 -5.46 20.09 23.47
C LYS A 32 -6.28 19.21 22.50
N ARG A 33 -7.41 18.67 22.95
CA ARG A 33 -8.32 17.90 22.10
C ARG A 33 -8.93 18.75 21.00
N GLU A 34 -9.38 19.96 21.30
CA GLU A 34 -9.94 20.89 20.32
C GLU A 34 -8.90 21.28 19.27
N GLN A 35 -7.68 21.63 19.69
CA GLN A 35 -6.56 21.94 18.80
C GLN A 35 -6.21 20.77 17.86
N LEU A 36 -6.10 19.56 18.40
CA LEU A 36 -5.74 18.38 17.60
C LEU A 36 -6.92 17.83 16.78
N SER A 37 -8.15 18.20 17.12
CA SER A 37 -9.34 17.85 16.34
C SER A 37 -9.42 18.64 15.03
N SER A 38 -8.93 19.88 15.00
CA SER A 38 -8.87 20.70 13.78
C SER A 38 -7.59 20.48 12.97
N ALA A 39 -6.52 19.99 13.62
CA ALA A 39 -5.25 19.70 12.95
C ALA A 39 -5.34 18.47 12.02
N ASP A 40 -4.52 18.49 10.97
CA ASP A 40 -4.36 17.36 10.05
C ASP A 40 -3.33 16.34 10.60
N PRO A 41 -3.74 15.11 10.95
CA PRO A 41 -2.86 14.11 11.52
C PRO A 41 -1.77 13.65 10.55
N ILE A 42 -2.01 13.69 9.24
CA ILE A 42 -1.05 13.22 8.23
C ILE A 42 0.13 14.19 8.16
N LYS A 43 -0.14 15.50 8.22
CA LYS A 43 0.92 16.53 8.24
C LYS A 43 1.82 16.39 9.46
N ILE A 44 1.23 16.16 10.63
CA ILE A 44 1.98 15.92 11.88
C ILE A 44 2.92 14.72 11.70
N TYR A 45 2.40 13.61 11.18
CA TYR A 45 3.19 12.41 10.95
C TYR A 45 4.34 12.65 9.96
N LEU A 46 4.06 13.24 8.79
CA LEU A 46 5.09 13.53 7.80
C LEU A 46 6.16 14.49 8.33
N GLN A 47 5.76 15.44 9.19
CA GLN A 47 6.68 16.36 9.82
C GLN A 47 7.60 15.66 10.83
N ILE A 48 7.07 14.72 11.62
CA ILE A 48 7.87 13.86 12.49
C ILE A 48 8.91 13.12 11.64
N GLU A 49 8.50 12.49 10.54
CA GLU A 49 9.43 11.74 9.69
C GLU A 49 10.51 12.60 9.04
N ARG A 50 10.17 13.83 8.64
CA ARG A 50 11.16 14.77 8.11
C ARG A 50 12.18 15.15 9.18
N LEU A 51 11.72 15.49 10.38
CA LEU A 51 12.60 15.86 11.49
C LEU A 51 13.43 14.67 12.00
N GLU A 52 12.92 13.44 11.92
CA GLU A 52 13.68 12.24 12.26
C GLU A 52 14.79 11.91 11.25
N ARG A 53 14.65 12.34 9.99
CA ARG A 53 15.68 12.16 8.96
C ARG A 53 16.80 13.20 9.05
N VAL A 54 16.50 14.40 9.53
CA VAL A 54 17.50 15.46 9.71
C VAL A 54 18.21 15.19 11.05
N SER A 55 19.32 14.47 11.01
CA SER A 55 20.11 14.08 12.19
C SER A 55 20.99 15.22 12.71
N GLU A 56 20.49 16.45 12.75
CA GLU A 56 21.23 17.57 13.31
C GLU A 56 20.84 17.78 14.76
N ASN A 57 21.85 17.94 15.63
CA ASN A 57 21.70 18.12 17.08
C ASN A 57 21.13 19.49 17.48
N ASP A 58 20.25 20.06 16.67
CA ASP A 58 19.56 21.30 17.00
C ASP A 58 18.53 21.05 18.11
N HIS A 59 18.86 21.54 19.31
CA HIS A 59 18.04 21.42 20.50
C HIS A 59 16.62 22.01 20.31
N TYR A 60 16.45 23.03 19.45
CA TYR A 60 15.13 23.54 19.13
C TYR A 60 14.29 22.53 18.34
N GLN A 61 14.90 21.89 17.34
CA GLN A 61 14.25 20.85 16.54
C GLN A 61 13.93 19.61 17.36
N GLN A 62 14.80 19.21 18.29
CA GLN A 62 14.54 18.11 19.21
C GLN A 62 13.33 18.40 20.11
N LYS A 63 13.22 19.60 20.68
CA LYS A 63 12.04 20.02 21.45
C LYS A 63 10.76 20.00 20.61
N ARG A 64 10.83 20.46 19.36
CA ARG A 64 9.69 20.43 18.42
C ARG A 64 9.27 19.00 18.10
N LEU A 65 10.24 18.12 17.83
CA LEU A 65 10.01 16.72 17.53
C LEU A 65 9.34 16.01 18.72
N LEU A 66 9.78 16.25 19.95
CA LEU A 66 9.15 15.70 21.15
C LEU A 66 7.68 16.13 21.26
N ARG A 67 7.37 17.43 21.04
CA ARG A 67 5.98 17.92 21.04
C ARG A 67 5.13 17.23 19.98
N LEU A 68 5.63 17.13 18.74
CA LEU A 68 4.91 16.46 17.66
C LEU A 68 4.67 14.97 17.96
N ARG A 69 5.64 14.28 18.58
CA ARG A 69 5.48 12.89 19.02
C ARG A 69 4.41 12.76 20.12
N GLU A 70 4.39 13.67 21.09
CA GLU A 70 3.35 13.72 22.12
C GLU A 70 1.96 13.97 21.53
N ASP A 71 1.85 14.86 20.54
CA ASP A 71 0.61 15.17 19.85
C ASP A 71 0.13 13.98 19.02
N TRP A 72 1.04 13.32 18.30
CA TRP A 72 0.73 12.08 17.58
C TRP A 72 0.27 10.95 18.51
N ALA A 73 0.95 10.77 19.66
CA ALA A 73 0.54 9.81 20.66
C ALA A 73 -0.84 10.14 21.25
N PHE A 74 -1.15 11.42 21.46
CA PHE A 74 -2.45 11.87 21.92
C PHE A 74 -3.56 11.56 20.89
N ILE A 75 -3.31 11.85 19.60
CA ILE A 75 -4.23 11.54 18.50
C ILE A 75 -4.59 10.06 18.50
N ARG A 76 -3.58 9.17 18.58
CA ARG A 76 -3.79 7.71 18.63
C ARG A 76 -4.54 7.27 19.89
N LYS A 77 -4.14 7.77 21.07
CA LYS A 77 -4.75 7.37 22.35
C LYS A 77 -6.23 7.76 22.44
N HIS A 78 -6.58 8.93 21.93
CA HIS A 78 -7.94 9.47 21.97
C HIS A 78 -8.76 9.17 20.70
N LYS A 79 -8.21 8.37 19.77
CA LYS A 79 -8.85 7.98 18.49
C LYS A 79 -9.34 9.20 17.68
N LEU A 80 -8.60 10.30 17.73
CA LEU A 80 -8.88 11.45 16.88
C LEU A 80 -8.56 11.08 15.42
N HIS A 81 -9.45 11.40 14.49
CA HIS A 81 -9.30 11.10 13.06
C HIS A 81 -8.98 9.63 12.73
N ALA A 82 -9.51 8.69 13.53
CA ALA A 82 -9.16 7.27 13.46
C ALA A 82 -9.22 6.70 12.04
N GLU A 83 -10.31 6.95 11.30
CA GLU A 83 -10.47 6.46 9.93
C GLU A 83 -9.35 6.91 9.00
N LYS A 84 -8.98 8.20 9.04
CA LYS A 84 -7.92 8.75 8.19
C LYS A 84 -6.55 8.19 8.59
N VAL A 85 -6.27 8.11 9.89
CA VAL A 85 -5.00 7.61 10.41
C VAL A 85 -4.81 6.13 10.09
N ASP A 86 -5.85 5.32 10.30
CA ASP A 86 -5.78 3.88 10.08
C ASP A 86 -5.64 3.54 8.60
N LEU A 87 -6.40 4.23 7.73
CA LEU A 87 -6.25 4.09 6.27
C LEU A 87 -4.85 4.49 5.80
N PHE A 88 -4.32 5.61 6.29
CA PHE A 88 -2.98 6.08 5.95
C PHE A 88 -1.89 5.10 6.40
N LEU A 89 -1.96 4.61 7.64
CA LEU A 89 -1.00 3.63 8.16
C LEU A 89 -1.06 2.31 7.40
N ALA A 90 -2.27 1.83 7.05
CA ALA A 90 -2.45 0.62 6.26
C ALA A 90 -1.88 0.76 4.84
N GLN A 91 -2.09 1.90 4.18
CA GLN A 91 -1.49 2.17 2.87
C GLN A 91 0.04 2.21 2.96
N ARG A 92 0.58 2.85 4.00
CA ARG A 92 2.03 2.94 4.21
C ARG A 92 2.67 1.58 4.50
N GLN A 93 2.00 0.73 5.28
CA GLN A 93 2.43 -0.66 5.50
C GLN A 93 2.42 -1.44 4.19
N LYS A 94 1.34 -1.38 3.40
CA LYS A 94 1.28 -2.02 2.08
C LYS A 94 2.42 -1.60 1.16
N LEU A 95 2.78 -0.30 1.16
CA LEU A 95 3.92 0.19 0.38
C LEU A 95 5.25 -0.34 0.89
N LYS A 96 5.45 -0.43 2.21
CA LYS A 96 6.66 -1.03 2.80
C LYS A 96 6.75 -2.51 2.46
N ASP A 97 5.67 -3.26 2.62
CA ASP A 97 5.60 -4.69 2.29
C ASP A 97 5.84 -4.93 0.80
N ALA A 98 5.30 -4.07 -0.07
CA ALA A 98 5.54 -4.15 -1.51
C ALA A 98 7.00 -3.86 -1.87
N LYS A 99 7.63 -2.87 -1.22
CA LYS A 99 9.06 -2.57 -1.38
C LYS A 99 9.93 -3.72 -0.88
N GLU A 100 9.63 -4.28 0.28
CA GLU A 100 10.36 -5.42 0.83
C GLU A 100 10.19 -6.66 -0.05
N LYS A 101 8.98 -6.95 -0.52
CA LYS A 101 8.74 -8.02 -1.50
C LYS A 101 9.50 -7.79 -2.80
N ALA A 102 9.60 -6.54 -3.27
CA ALA A 102 10.38 -6.21 -4.45
C ALA A 102 11.89 -6.40 -4.22
N GLN A 103 12.41 -6.00 -3.06
CA GLN A 103 13.81 -6.21 -2.68
C GLN A 103 14.16 -7.69 -2.50
N ARG A 104 13.22 -8.50 -1.99
CA ARG A 104 13.40 -9.96 -1.86
C ARG A 104 13.34 -10.70 -3.20
N LYS A 105 12.76 -10.10 -4.24
CA LYS A 105 12.76 -10.71 -5.58
C LYS A 105 14.16 -10.60 -6.15
N LEU A 106 14.82 -11.74 -6.31
CA LEU A 106 16.08 -11.84 -7.02
C LEU A 106 15.82 -11.57 -8.52
N LEU A 107 16.00 -10.32 -8.94
CA LEU A 107 15.85 -9.87 -10.32
C LEU A 107 17.21 -9.40 -10.85
N GLY A 108 17.43 -9.52 -12.15
CA GLY A 108 18.69 -9.11 -12.78
C GLY A 108 19.87 -9.97 -12.35
N LYS A 109 21.00 -9.33 -12.03
CA LYS A 109 22.29 -10.00 -11.73
C LYS A 109 22.23 -10.92 -10.51
N ASP A 110 21.36 -10.62 -9.55
CA ASP A 110 21.21 -11.41 -8.33
C ASP A 110 20.24 -12.60 -8.52
N SER A 111 19.63 -12.74 -9.70
CA SER A 111 18.73 -13.86 -9.99
C SER A 111 19.49 -15.15 -10.25
N ILE A 112 18.84 -16.27 -9.92
CA ILE A 112 19.36 -17.65 -10.04
C ILE A 112 19.92 -17.91 -11.46
N TYR A 113 19.31 -17.30 -12.47
CA TYR A 113 19.73 -17.44 -13.88
C TYR A 113 21.10 -16.82 -14.20
N PHE A 114 21.54 -15.83 -13.42
CA PHE A 114 22.83 -15.15 -13.58
C PHE A 114 23.88 -15.65 -12.56
N ASN A 115 23.51 -16.56 -11.65
CA ASN A 115 24.46 -17.16 -10.72
C ASN A 115 25.15 -18.37 -11.39
N PRO A 116 26.47 -18.32 -11.65
CA PRO A 116 27.19 -19.39 -12.34
C PRO A 116 27.22 -20.71 -11.56
N GLU A 117 27.10 -20.68 -10.24
CA GLU A 117 27.08 -21.89 -9.40
C GLU A 117 25.70 -22.59 -9.44
N LEU A 118 24.63 -21.81 -9.52
CA LEU A 118 23.25 -22.33 -9.50
C LEU A 118 22.70 -22.61 -10.90
N ASN A 119 23.29 -22.01 -11.93
CA ASN A 119 22.93 -22.22 -13.32
C ASN A 119 24.17 -22.48 -14.19
N PRO A 120 24.87 -23.61 -13.97
CA PRO A 120 26.15 -23.90 -14.64
C PRO A 120 26.01 -24.13 -16.15
N LEU A 121 24.80 -24.40 -16.65
CA LEU A 121 24.52 -24.71 -18.06
C LEU A 121 23.56 -23.72 -18.74
N GLY A 122 22.95 -22.79 -18.00
CA GLY A 122 21.94 -21.91 -18.57
C GLY A 122 22.56 -20.72 -19.27
N LYS A 123 22.07 -20.45 -20.48
CA LYS A 123 22.51 -19.31 -21.29
C LYS A 123 22.22 -18.00 -20.53
N VAL A 124 23.27 -17.36 -20.04
CA VAL A 124 23.21 -16.02 -19.44
C VAL A 124 22.95 -15.01 -20.56
N PRO A 125 21.96 -14.12 -20.45
CA PRO A 125 21.82 -13.00 -21.38
C PRO A 125 23.14 -12.21 -21.46
N HIS A 126 23.67 -12.01 -22.67
CA HIS A 126 24.99 -11.42 -22.90
C HIS A 126 25.22 -10.13 -22.08
N LEU A 127 26.35 -10.05 -21.37
CA LEU A 127 26.69 -8.93 -20.48
C LEU A 127 26.69 -7.57 -21.19
N ASN A 128 27.07 -7.54 -22.47
CA ASN A 128 27.08 -6.32 -23.29
C ASN A 128 25.67 -5.73 -23.48
N ARG A 129 24.60 -6.54 -23.35
CA ARG A 129 23.20 -6.07 -23.37
C ARG A 129 22.75 -5.39 -22.08
N LEU A 130 23.41 -5.67 -20.96
CA LEU A 130 23.11 -5.02 -19.67
C LEU A 130 23.80 -3.66 -19.52
N ILE A 131 24.82 -3.38 -20.34
CA ILE A 131 25.63 -2.14 -20.31
C ILE A 131 25.02 -1.04 -21.20
N GLY A 132 23.96 -1.34 -21.97
CA GLY A 132 23.12 -0.35 -22.63
C GLY A 132 23.29 -0.21 -24.15
N GLU A 133 24.05 -1.10 -24.79
CA GLU A 133 24.34 -0.99 -26.24
C GLU A 133 23.30 -1.66 -27.15
N GLU A 134 22.37 -2.46 -26.61
CA GLU A 134 21.25 -3.02 -27.38
C GLU A 134 19.90 -2.78 -26.68
N PRO A 135 18.79 -2.60 -27.42
CA PRO A 135 17.48 -2.39 -26.83
C PRO A 135 17.07 -3.60 -25.99
N VAL A 136 16.85 -3.34 -24.71
CA VAL A 136 16.33 -4.32 -23.74
C VAL A 136 14.97 -4.81 -24.23
N PHE A 137 14.83 -6.12 -24.47
CA PHE A 137 13.51 -6.69 -24.75
C PHE A 137 12.57 -6.34 -23.59
N PRO A 138 11.36 -5.80 -23.88
CA PRO A 138 10.42 -5.50 -22.82
C PRO A 138 10.15 -6.77 -22.02
N ASN A 139 10.26 -6.69 -20.69
CA ASN A 139 9.90 -7.79 -19.80
C ASN A 139 8.42 -8.16 -20.02
N LEU A 140 8.16 -9.12 -20.92
CA LEU A 140 6.84 -9.69 -21.25
C LEU A 140 6.30 -10.58 -20.12
N ALA A 141 6.74 -10.40 -18.88
CA ALA A 141 6.25 -11.12 -17.71
C ALA A 141 4.80 -10.73 -17.35
N LYS A 142 4.25 -9.68 -17.98
CA LYS A 142 2.81 -9.40 -17.94
C LYS A 142 2.18 -10.13 -19.13
N PRO A 143 1.16 -10.99 -18.93
CA PRO A 143 0.41 -11.53 -20.05
C PRO A 143 -0.08 -10.37 -20.91
N LEU A 144 0.08 -10.47 -22.23
CA LEU A 144 -0.41 -9.47 -23.18
C LEU A 144 -1.89 -9.25 -22.89
N LYS A 145 -2.22 -8.03 -22.43
CA LYS A 145 -3.59 -7.69 -22.02
C LYS A 145 -4.56 -7.64 -23.21
N ALA A 146 -4.03 -7.54 -24.42
CA ALA A 146 -4.78 -7.51 -25.66
C ALA A 146 -4.42 -8.75 -26.51
N PRO A 147 -5.39 -9.31 -27.26
CA PRO A 147 -5.09 -10.32 -28.27
C PRO A 147 -4.15 -9.69 -29.30
N HIS A 148 -2.89 -10.10 -29.31
CA HIS A 148 -1.97 -9.70 -30.36
C HIS A 148 -2.32 -10.50 -31.61
N HIS A 149 -2.80 -9.85 -32.67
CA HIS A 149 -2.89 -10.48 -33.96
C HIS A 149 -1.47 -10.52 -34.55
N HIS A 150 -0.99 -11.72 -34.83
CA HIS A 150 0.25 -11.93 -35.58
C HIS A 150 -0.07 -11.87 -37.07
N GLU A 151 0.86 -11.38 -37.87
CA GLU A 151 0.76 -11.45 -39.32
C GLU A 151 0.76 -12.91 -39.77
N LEU A 152 -0.07 -13.21 -40.78
CA LEU A 152 -0.14 -14.56 -41.36
C LEU A 152 1.18 -14.88 -42.06
N ASP A 153 1.68 -16.09 -41.83
CA ASP A 153 2.90 -16.60 -42.47
C ASP A 153 2.78 -16.48 -44.01
N PRO A 154 3.81 -15.94 -44.71
CA PRO A 154 3.81 -15.85 -46.17
C PRO A 154 3.53 -17.19 -46.86
N LEU A 155 4.00 -18.31 -46.30
CA LEU A 155 3.76 -19.64 -46.88
C LEU A 155 2.27 -20.01 -46.85
N ILE A 156 1.55 -19.64 -45.80
CA ILE A 156 0.10 -19.89 -45.69
C ILE A 156 -0.67 -19.14 -46.81
N ARG A 157 -0.19 -17.94 -47.16
CA ARG A 157 -0.74 -17.16 -48.28
C ARG A 157 -0.39 -17.76 -49.63
N GLU A 158 0.85 -18.19 -49.82
CA GLU A 158 1.32 -18.80 -51.09
C GLU A 158 0.56 -20.09 -51.42
N TYR A 159 0.32 -20.95 -50.42
CA TYR A 159 -0.33 -22.24 -50.60
C TYR A 159 -1.86 -22.21 -50.41
N ASN A 160 -2.47 -21.02 -50.19
CA ASN A 160 -3.90 -20.86 -49.93
C ASN A 160 -4.47 -21.87 -48.91
N ILE A 161 -3.73 -22.08 -47.81
CA ILE A 161 -4.13 -23.04 -46.78
C ILE A 161 -5.31 -22.46 -46.01
N THR A 162 -6.49 -23.04 -46.21
CA THR A 162 -7.69 -22.65 -45.47
C THR A 162 -7.75 -23.39 -44.13
N PRO A 163 -8.07 -22.70 -43.02
CA PRO A 163 -8.27 -23.37 -41.75
C PRO A 163 -9.48 -24.32 -41.85
N PRO A 164 -9.42 -25.49 -41.19
CA PRO A 164 -10.54 -26.44 -41.20
C PRO A 164 -11.80 -25.81 -40.61
N GLU A 165 -12.96 -26.21 -41.14
CA GLU A 165 -14.25 -25.72 -40.66
C GLU A 165 -14.48 -26.12 -39.20
N GLY A 166 -14.87 -25.14 -38.37
CA GLY A 166 -15.23 -25.36 -36.97
C GLY A 166 -14.50 -24.46 -35.99
N ASN A 167 -14.84 -24.60 -34.71
CA ASN A 167 -14.15 -23.89 -33.65
C ASN A 167 -12.75 -24.47 -33.46
N PRO A 168 -11.73 -23.64 -33.22
CA PRO A 168 -10.39 -24.14 -32.94
C PRO A 168 -10.44 -25.08 -31.73
N PRO A 169 -9.61 -26.13 -31.72
CA PRO A 169 -9.60 -27.11 -30.65
C PRO A 169 -9.38 -26.42 -29.30
N ARG A 170 -10.40 -26.47 -28.44
CA ARG A 170 -10.29 -26.00 -27.06
C ARG A 170 -9.58 -27.08 -26.27
N PHE A 171 -8.31 -26.87 -25.97
CA PHE A 171 -7.61 -27.67 -24.98
C PHE A 171 -8.21 -27.35 -23.60
N TYR A 172 -9.25 -28.09 -23.20
CA TYR A 172 -9.70 -28.07 -21.83
C TYR A 172 -8.58 -28.65 -20.97
N LYS A 173 -7.83 -27.77 -20.30
CA LYS A 173 -6.95 -28.21 -19.23
C LYS A 173 -7.86 -28.71 -18.11
N LEU A 174 -8.05 -30.02 -18.01
CA LEU A 174 -8.70 -30.65 -16.87
C LEU A 174 -7.95 -30.19 -15.61
N VAL A 175 -8.54 -29.26 -14.86
CA VAL A 175 -7.99 -28.84 -13.57
C VAL A 175 -8.31 -29.96 -12.59
N GLN A 176 -7.41 -30.94 -12.50
CA GLN A 176 -7.46 -31.96 -11.47
C GLN A 176 -7.19 -31.28 -10.11
N ASN A 177 -7.87 -31.74 -9.05
CA ASN A 177 -7.75 -31.27 -7.65
C ASN A 177 -8.52 -30.01 -7.23
N THR A 178 -9.63 -29.64 -7.88
CA THR A 178 -10.53 -28.55 -7.39
C THR A 178 -11.79 -29.03 -6.68
N GLN A 179 -11.97 -30.35 -6.51
CA GLN A 179 -13.06 -30.89 -5.70
C GLN A 179 -12.78 -30.61 -4.21
N ARG A 180 -13.08 -29.40 -3.76
CA ARG A 180 -13.41 -29.19 -2.35
C ARG A 180 -14.70 -29.98 -2.11
N LYS A 181 -14.63 -31.01 -1.27
CA LYS A 181 -15.82 -31.71 -0.76
C LYS A 181 -16.79 -30.64 -0.22
N GLN A 182 -17.81 -30.32 -1.00
CA GLN A 182 -18.98 -29.66 -0.45
C GLN A 182 -19.63 -30.72 0.45
N LYS A 183 -19.78 -30.43 1.74
CA LYS A 183 -20.60 -31.26 2.60
C LYS A 183 -22.01 -31.20 2.02
N ASP A 184 -22.48 -32.35 1.56
CA ASP A 184 -23.85 -32.52 1.09
C ASP A 184 -24.83 -32.09 2.18
N VAL A 185 -25.48 -30.97 1.97
CA VAL A 185 -26.77 -30.67 2.60
C VAL A 185 -27.73 -30.51 1.45
N SER A 186 -28.39 -31.62 1.07
CA SER A 186 -29.83 -31.64 0.78
C SER A 186 -30.28 -33.00 0.24
N THR A 187 -31.30 -33.55 0.89
CA THR A 187 -32.35 -34.35 0.26
C THR A 187 -33.48 -33.40 -0.19
N PRO A 188 -34.38 -33.80 -1.12
CA PRO A 188 -34.13 -33.71 -2.55
C PRO A 188 -35.21 -32.91 -3.31
N GLU A 189 -34.99 -32.77 -4.62
CA GLU A 189 -35.97 -32.57 -5.70
C GLU A 189 -36.70 -31.22 -5.82
N SER A 190 -36.34 -30.44 -6.85
CA SER A 190 -37.09 -30.43 -8.12
C SER A 190 -36.54 -29.36 -9.09
N LYS A 191 -36.70 -29.68 -10.37
CA LYS A 191 -36.25 -28.98 -11.58
C LYS A 191 -36.83 -27.57 -11.69
N VAL A 192 -36.02 -26.58 -12.09
CA VAL A 192 -36.39 -25.54 -13.07
C VAL A 192 -35.11 -25.04 -13.75
N GLU A 193 -35.20 -24.92 -15.07
CA GLU A 193 -34.19 -24.51 -16.04
C GLU A 193 -33.86 -23.00 -15.96
N ASP A 194 -32.59 -22.71 -16.25
CA ASP A 194 -32.05 -21.55 -16.98
C ASP A 194 -32.74 -20.18 -16.88
N SER A 195 -32.06 -19.24 -16.21
CA SER A 195 -31.47 -18.05 -16.85
C SER A 195 -31.02 -17.03 -15.80
N ILE A 196 -29.70 -16.81 -15.67
CA ILE A 196 -29.20 -15.59 -15.03
C ILE A 196 -28.14 -14.96 -15.93
N SER A 197 -28.60 -13.99 -16.71
CA SER A 197 -27.79 -12.96 -17.36
C SER A 197 -27.00 -12.17 -16.33
N LEU A 198 -25.67 -12.23 -16.39
CA LEU A 198 -24.80 -11.34 -15.61
C LEU A 198 -24.53 -10.06 -16.39
N GLN A 199 -25.36 -9.04 -16.13
CA GLN A 199 -25.08 -7.66 -16.49
C GLN A 199 -23.79 -7.19 -15.80
N LYS A 200 -22.75 -6.91 -16.59
CA LYS A 200 -21.50 -6.33 -16.11
C LYS A 200 -21.62 -4.81 -16.16
N LYS A 201 -22.13 -4.19 -15.08
CA LYS A 201 -21.95 -2.75 -14.83
C LYS A 201 -20.83 -2.56 -13.82
N GLY A 202 -19.77 -1.90 -14.26
CA GLY A 202 -18.62 -1.54 -13.45
C GLY A 202 -17.66 -0.67 -14.23
N ASN A 203 -18.11 0.54 -14.58
CA ASN A 203 -17.22 1.64 -14.96
C ASN A 203 -16.37 2.02 -13.73
N MET A 204 -15.16 1.50 -13.65
CA MET A 204 -14.13 2.01 -12.74
C MET A 204 -13.13 2.81 -13.59
N ARG A 205 -13.38 4.11 -13.71
CA ARG A 205 -12.41 5.10 -14.19
C ARG A 205 -11.32 5.23 -13.12
N TYR A 206 -10.13 4.72 -13.41
CA TYR A 206 -8.93 5.19 -12.72
C TYR A 206 -8.55 6.53 -13.36
N LEU A 207 -8.48 7.58 -12.56
CA LEU A 207 -7.84 8.84 -12.95
C LEU A 207 -6.34 8.57 -13.08
N ASP A 208 -5.85 8.56 -14.31
CA ASP A 208 -4.43 8.71 -14.60
C ASP A 208 -4.02 10.14 -14.26
N SER A 209 -2.97 10.25 -13.45
CA SER A 209 -2.32 11.48 -13.04
C SER A 209 -0.88 11.42 -13.52
N GLU A 210 -0.64 11.69 -14.80
CA GLU A 210 0.69 12.00 -15.32
C GLU A 210 0.58 13.08 -16.39
N SER A 211 1.07 14.27 -16.06
CA SER A 211 1.72 15.18 -17.01
C SER A 211 2.50 16.23 -16.20
N GLU A 212 3.71 15.87 -15.77
CA GLU A 212 4.81 16.82 -15.83
C GLU A 212 5.29 16.82 -17.28
N GLU A 213 5.28 17.97 -17.94
CA GLU A 213 6.36 18.37 -18.86
C GLU A 213 6.36 19.89 -18.96
N GLY A 214 7.52 20.48 -18.72
CA GLY A 214 7.72 21.91 -18.66
C GLY A 214 7.80 22.56 -20.03
N LEU A 215 7.51 23.86 -20.05
CA LEU A 215 7.96 24.77 -21.08
C LEU A 215 8.68 25.93 -20.39
N LEU A 216 10.00 25.96 -20.60
CA LEU A 216 10.77 27.18 -20.54
C LEU A 216 10.21 28.17 -21.56
N SER A 217 10.00 29.41 -21.14
CA SER A 217 10.06 30.56 -22.03
C SER A 217 10.69 31.71 -21.27
N ASP A 218 11.76 32.23 -21.85
CA ASP A 218 12.45 33.46 -21.50
C ASP A 218 11.49 34.64 -21.35
N ASP A 219 11.78 35.53 -20.40
CA ASP A 219 11.71 36.99 -20.55
C ASP A 219 12.02 37.68 -19.22
N SER A 220 13.23 38.23 -19.08
CA SER A 220 13.62 39.53 -18.48
C SER A 220 15.12 39.62 -18.24
#